data_AF-A0A6J2UAI6-F1
#
_entry.id   AF-A0A6J2UAI6-F1
#
_cell.length_a   1.000
_cell.length_b   1.000
_cell.length_c   1.000
_cell.angle_alpha   90.00
_cell.angle_beta   90.00
_cell.angle_gamma   90.00
#
_symmetry.space_group_name_H-M   'P 1'
#
loop_
_entity.id
_entity.type
_entity.pdbx_description
1 polymer ?
#
loop_
_entity_poly.entity_id
_entity_poly.type
_entity_poly.pdbx_seq_one_letter_code
_entity_poly.pdbx_strand_id
1 'polypeptide(L)'
;MAAHSARIFAIVVIFYSSYIVGIYNAARASSLMQLAAENSSHHSVEPQSHFLTETELEGGRSNSRHPRWFPFYTIGRFSNALCTGNNRLTGTCVLSGECTDTTGVAAGSCSTITNQAVCCIYQRTCGASTTYNNTYFYNSNYPGTYAGGGRCTIVITPPDSSICQLRIDFMALSLAPPNGDGLCNTDALTITGGSSRVPTICGENAGQHVYVDFNGVTPITITVATSSSYVFNRIWQFQLRMLACASSTLAPSGCLQYHLSSSGTVASFNYASAASSSLNTIGVPGTRQLANLAYGICVRMGAGMCSISWSQVSSDTYSFTMTNDVGAIDPSLLATAAVQSQDCTTDFIIIPNPLQGGVALAGDRFCGLGFSATTSFTKPFVLYAVTDGNEDADISNRGFYLSFSQVACPVI
;
A
#
# COMPACT_ATOMS: atom_id res chain seq x y z
N MET A 1 -16.53 -48.73 -1.24
CA MET A 1 -16.11 -47.51 -0.51
C MET A 1 -14.63 -47.12 -0.69
N ALA A 2 -13.74 -47.97 -1.24
CA ALA A 2 -12.33 -47.60 -1.45
C ALA A 2 -12.04 -46.76 -2.72
N ALA A 3 -12.85 -46.91 -3.78
CA ALA A 3 -12.60 -46.22 -5.06
C ALA A 3 -12.95 -44.72 -5.08
N HIS A 4 -13.79 -44.25 -4.15
CA HIS A 4 -14.22 -42.84 -4.09
C HIS A 4 -13.20 -41.94 -3.38
N SER A 5 -12.42 -42.49 -2.44
CA SER A 5 -11.38 -41.77 -1.69
C SER A 5 -10.14 -41.47 -2.55
N ALA A 6 -9.74 -42.41 -3.42
CA ALA A 6 -8.60 -42.24 -4.32
C ALA A 6 -8.82 -41.13 -5.37
N ARG A 7 -10.08 -40.93 -5.82
CA ARG A 7 -10.42 -39.87 -6.78
C ARG A 7 -10.37 -38.46 -6.16
N ILE A 8 -10.71 -38.33 -4.88
CA ILE A 8 -10.63 -37.05 -4.15
C ILE A 8 -9.18 -36.66 -3.89
N PHE A 9 -8.32 -37.62 -3.52
CA PHE A 9 -6.89 -37.38 -3.32
C PHE A 9 -6.18 -36.95 -4.61
N ALA A 10 -6.52 -37.57 -5.75
CA ALA A 10 -5.95 -37.20 -7.04
C ALA A 10 -6.33 -35.77 -7.47
N ILE A 11 -7.57 -35.34 -7.20
CA ILE A 11 -8.05 -33.98 -7.49
C ILE A 11 -7.30 -32.95 -6.62
N VAL A 12 -7.15 -33.21 -5.31
CA VAL A 12 -6.43 -32.30 -4.40
C VAL A 12 -4.96 -32.14 -4.80
N VAL A 13 -4.28 -33.21 -5.23
CA VAL A 13 -2.87 -33.14 -5.68
C VAL A 13 -2.73 -32.36 -7.00
N ILE A 14 -3.68 -32.50 -7.92
CA ILE A 14 -3.67 -31.74 -9.19
C ILE A 14 -3.87 -30.24 -8.91
N PHE A 15 -4.84 -29.87 -8.07
CA PHE A 15 -5.08 -28.47 -7.71
C PHE A 15 -3.89 -27.84 -6.96
N TYR A 16 -3.24 -28.57 -6.06
CA TYR A 16 -2.06 -28.07 -5.33
C TYR A 16 -0.85 -27.87 -6.25
N SER A 17 -0.66 -28.77 -7.23
CA SER A 17 0.37 -28.67 -8.26
C SER A 17 0.16 -27.45 -9.17
N SER A 18 -1.07 -27.23 -9.65
CA SER A 18 -1.41 -26.06 -10.48
C SER A 18 -1.26 -24.74 -9.72
N TYR A 19 -1.58 -24.73 -8.42
CA TYR A 19 -1.42 -23.56 -7.55
C TYR A 19 0.05 -23.18 -7.34
N ILE A 20 0.93 -24.15 -7.11
CA ILE A 20 2.38 -23.89 -6.96
C ILE A 20 2.98 -23.40 -8.29
N VAL A 21 2.62 -23.99 -9.43
CA VAL A 21 3.10 -23.52 -10.74
C VAL A 21 2.62 -22.09 -11.06
N GLY A 22 1.39 -21.72 -10.64
CA GLY A 22 0.86 -20.36 -10.76
C GLY A 22 1.66 -19.32 -9.97
N ILE A 23 2.08 -19.66 -8.74
CA ILE A 23 2.91 -18.78 -7.90
C ILE A 23 4.31 -18.60 -8.49
N TYR A 24 4.92 -19.68 -9.02
CA TYR A 24 6.24 -19.59 -9.65
C TYR A 24 6.23 -18.75 -10.94
N ASN A 25 5.17 -18.82 -11.73
CA ASN A 25 5.05 -18.03 -12.97
C ASN A 25 4.82 -16.53 -12.68
N ALA A 26 4.04 -16.19 -11.64
CA ALA A 26 3.84 -14.79 -11.21
C ALA A 26 5.14 -14.15 -10.67
N ALA A 27 5.96 -14.91 -9.94
CA ALA A 27 7.27 -14.45 -9.46
C ALA A 27 8.27 -14.20 -10.60
N ARG A 28 8.19 -14.96 -11.70
CA ARG A 28 9.08 -14.84 -12.87
C ARG A 28 8.70 -13.69 -13.81
N ALA A 29 7.42 -13.32 -13.88
CA ALA A 29 6.98 -12.14 -14.60
C ALA A 29 7.44 -10.83 -13.91
N SER A 30 7.50 -10.85 -12.58
CA SER A 30 7.94 -9.69 -11.77
C SER A 30 9.45 -9.40 -11.91
N SER A 31 10.29 -10.42 -12.13
CA SER A 31 11.73 -10.24 -12.30
C SER A 31 12.15 -9.76 -13.69
N LEU A 32 11.36 -10.05 -14.74
CA LEU A 32 11.64 -9.61 -16.11
C LEU A 32 11.31 -8.13 -16.33
N MET A 33 10.36 -7.56 -15.59
CA MET A 33 10.00 -6.14 -15.68
C MET A 33 11.08 -5.21 -15.12
N GLN A 34 11.97 -5.72 -14.25
CA GLN A 34 13.00 -4.92 -13.59
C GLN A 34 14.27 -4.74 -14.44
N LEU A 35 14.55 -5.68 -15.34
CA LEU A 35 15.71 -5.65 -16.25
C LEU A 35 15.55 -4.64 -17.41
N ALA A 36 14.33 -4.21 -17.72
CA ALA A 36 14.09 -3.27 -18.83
C ALA A 36 14.32 -1.80 -18.46
N ALA A 37 14.49 -1.47 -17.17
CA ALA A 37 14.61 -0.08 -16.70
C ALA A 37 16.07 0.41 -16.57
N GLU A 38 17.08 -0.46 -16.71
CA GLU A 38 18.49 -0.09 -16.46
C GLU A 38 19.27 0.41 -17.70
N ASN A 39 18.65 0.46 -18.88
CA ASN A 39 19.37 0.84 -20.09
C ASN A 39 18.96 2.23 -20.61
N SER A 40 19.29 3.30 -19.86
CA SER A 40 19.34 4.65 -20.43
C SER A 40 20.33 5.58 -19.70
N SER A 41 21.43 5.84 -20.40
CA SER A 41 22.34 7.01 -20.34
C SER A 41 23.12 7.31 -19.05
N HIS A 42 24.43 7.03 -19.08
CA HIS A 42 25.45 7.67 -18.24
C HIS A 42 26.33 8.55 -19.15
N HIS A 43 26.21 9.87 -19.04
CA HIS A 43 27.16 10.82 -19.62
C HIS A 43 27.99 11.40 -18.47
N SER A 44 29.28 11.08 -18.44
CA SER A 44 30.23 11.47 -17.41
C SER A 44 30.75 12.90 -17.67
N VAL A 45 30.55 13.78 -16.69
CA VAL A 45 31.30 15.04 -16.53
C VAL A 45 32.11 14.92 -15.24
N GLU A 46 33.42 15.06 -15.36
CA GLU A 46 34.42 14.95 -14.30
C GLU A 46 34.67 16.34 -13.67
N PRO A 47 34.79 16.48 -12.33
CA PRO A 47 35.40 17.65 -11.74
C PRO A 47 36.81 17.35 -11.20
N GLN A 48 37.76 18.17 -11.64
CA GLN A 48 39.15 18.22 -11.21
C GLN A 48 39.27 18.66 -9.74
N SER A 49 40.10 17.97 -8.96
CA SER A 49 40.44 18.34 -7.58
C SER A 49 41.62 19.32 -7.54
N HIS A 50 41.41 20.45 -6.86
CA HIS A 50 42.43 21.44 -6.55
C HIS A 50 43.23 21.03 -5.32
N PHE A 51 44.56 20.99 -5.46
CA PHE A 51 45.54 20.76 -4.40
C PHE A 51 45.75 22.08 -3.61
N LEU A 52 45.73 22.02 -2.28
CA LEU A 52 46.31 23.06 -1.42
C LEU A 52 47.31 22.41 -0.46
N THR A 53 48.54 22.90 -0.49
CA THR A 53 49.65 22.56 0.40
C THR A 53 49.61 23.42 1.65
N GLU A 54 49.78 22.80 2.83
CA GLU A 54 50.04 23.52 4.09
C GLU A 54 51.52 23.42 4.47
N THR A 55 52.07 24.59 4.77
CA THR A 55 53.42 24.85 5.27
C THR A 55 53.54 24.64 6.78
N GLU A 56 54.74 24.25 7.19
CA GLU A 56 55.19 24.01 8.57
C GLU A 56 55.11 25.25 9.48
N LEU A 57 54.89 25.03 10.78
CA LEU A 57 55.45 25.85 11.85
C LEU A 57 55.62 25.03 13.13
N GLU A 58 56.88 24.91 13.57
CA GLU A 58 57.30 24.30 14.83
C GLU A 58 56.92 25.15 16.06
N GLY A 59 56.76 24.48 17.21
CA GLY A 59 57.08 25.08 18.52
C GLY A 59 56.33 24.52 19.72
N GLY A 60 57.03 23.80 20.60
CA GLY A 60 56.70 23.75 22.04
C GLY A 60 56.53 22.36 22.68
N ARG A 61 57.60 21.85 23.30
CA ARG A 61 57.60 20.70 24.23
C ARG A 61 56.78 20.99 25.51
N SER A 62 55.95 20.04 25.94
CA SER A 62 55.77 19.72 27.37
C SER A 62 55.19 18.30 27.53
N ASN A 63 55.83 17.51 28.40
CA ASN A 63 55.47 16.13 28.75
C ASN A 63 54.19 16.08 29.60
N SER A 64 53.18 15.32 29.17
CA SER A 64 52.24 14.69 30.10
C SER A 64 51.60 13.42 29.51
N ARG A 65 51.86 12.32 30.21
CA ARG A 65 51.26 10.97 30.21
C ARG A 65 50.06 10.71 29.27
N HIS A 66 50.24 9.72 28.40
CA HIS A 66 49.21 9.06 27.61
C HIS A 66 47.98 8.62 28.42
N PRO A 67 46.78 8.89 27.89
CA PRO A 67 45.78 7.87 27.60
C PRO A 67 45.81 7.56 26.10
N ARG A 68 45.60 6.28 25.74
CA ARG A 68 45.60 5.82 24.35
C ARG A 68 44.46 6.50 23.60
N TRP A 69 44.82 7.52 22.83
CA TRP A 69 43.95 8.16 21.85
C TRP A 69 43.89 7.23 20.64
N PHE A 70 42.83 6.43 20.53
CA PHE A 70 42.54 5.76 19.26
C PHE A 70 42.23 6.86 18.24
N PRO A 71 42.97 6.97 17.12
CA PRO A 71 42.62 7.95 16.11
C PRO A 71 41.26 7.52 15.57
N PHE A 72 40.22 8.29 15.89
CA PHE A 72 39.01 8.26 15.10
C PHE A 72 39.44 8.70 13.72
N TYR A 73 39.69 7.76 12.82
CA TYR A 73 39.60 8.06 11.42
C TYR A 73 38.25 8.73 11.26
N THR A 74 38.27 9.97 10.77
CA THR A 74 37.09 10.66 10.29
C THR A 74 36.57 9.81 9.15
N ILE A 75 35.80 8.76 9.46
CA ILE A 75 35.14 7.93 8.48
C ILE A 75 34.27 8.92 7.72
N GLY A 76 34.63 9.18 6.46
CA GLY A 76 33.89 10.07 5.60
C GLY A 76 32.42 9.68 5.69
N ARG A 77 31.56 10.61 6.12
CA ARG A 77 30.12 10.39 6.12
C ARG A 77 29.72 10.15 4.67
N PHE A 78 29.33 8.92 4.35
CA PHE A 78 28.65 8.63 3.09
C PHE A 78 27.16 8.99 3.25
N SER A 79 26.50 9.33 2.16
CA SER A 79 25.10 9.72 2.22
C SER A 79 24.22 8.54 2.63
N ASN A 80 23.27 8.80 3.53
CA ASN A 80 22.24 7.83 3.91
C ASN A 80 21.31 7.59 2.71
N ALA A 81 21.65 6.58 1.91
CA ALA A 81 20.89 6.18 0.73
C ALA A 81 19.94 5.02 1.05
N LEU A 82 18.87 4.89 0.27
CA LEU A 82 18.02 3.69 0.31
C LEU A 82 18.81 2.47 -0.17
N CYS A 83 18.62 1.34 0.50
CA CYS A 83 19.21 0.06 0.13
C CYS A 83 18.18 -1.05 0.25
N THR A 84 18.42 -2.19 -0.40
CA THR A 84 17.59 -3.39 -0.25
C THR A 84 18.38 -4.44 0.51
N GLY A 85 17.85 -4.87 1.65
CA GLY A 85 18.49 -5.89 2.46
C GLY A 85 18.34 -7.30 1.88
N ASN A 86 19.09 -8.26 2.40
CA ASN A 86 19.04 -9.67 2.01
C ASN A 86 17.64 -10.31 2.23
N ASN A 87 16.85 -9.72 3.12
CA ASN A 87 15.45 -10.08 3.37
C ASN A 87 14.45 -9.38 2.43
N ARG A 88 14.94 -8.69 1.39
CA ARG A 88 14.16 -7.92 0.39
C ARG A 88 13.37 -6.74 0.94
N LEU A 89 13.61 -6.36 2.19
CA LEU A 89 13.05 -5.16 2.78
C LEU A 89 13.97 -3.98 2.42
N THR A 90 13.37 -2.81 2.23
CA THR A 90 14.10 -1.57 1.99
C THR A 90 14.60 -1.02 3.33
N GLY A 91 15.89 -0.73 3.41
CA GLY A 91 16.51 -0.09 4.58
C GLY A 91 17.17 1.24 4.21
N THR A 92 17.95 1.76 5.15
CA THR A 92 18.85 2.90 4.94
C THR A 92 20.29 2.43 5.11
N CYS A 93 21.14 2.77 4.15
CA CYS A 93 22.56 2.45 4.20
C CYS A 93 23.25 3.34 5.23
N VAL A 94 23.73 2.74 6.32
CA VAL A 94 24.39 3.43 7.44
C VAL A 94 25.57 2.59 7.94
N LEU A 95 26.37 3.14 8.86
CA LEU A 95 27.41 2.36 9.53
C LEU A 95 26.78 1.33 10.47
N SER A 96 27.42 0.16 10.58
CA SER A 96 26.94 -0.94 11.45
C SER A 96 26.77 -0.53 12.91
N GLY A 97 27.68 0.30 13.44
CA GLY A 97 27.55 0.89 14.77
C GLY A 97 26.29 1.74 14.91
N GLU A 98 26.05 2.67 13.98
CA GLU A 98 24.86 3.52 13.97
C GLU A 98 23.56 2.72 13.88
N CYS A 99 23.53 1.67 13.06
CA CYS A 99 22.38 0.78 12.97
C CYS A 99 22.09 0.08 14.31
N THR A 100 23.14 -0.35 15.01
CA THR A 100 23.00 -1.02 16.31
C THR A 100 22.56 -0.03 17.39
N ASP A 101 23.16 1.16 17.42
CA ASP A 101 22.87 2.23 18.39
C ASP A 101 21.43 2.74 18.28
N THR A 102 20.84 2.68 17.08
CA THR A 102 19.45 3.07 16.81
C THR A 102 18.46 1.91 16.91
N THR A 103 18.89 0.74 17.41
CA THR A 103 18.08 -0.50 17.51
C THR A 103 17.48 -0.95 16.17
N GLY A 104 18.22 -0.70 15.10
CA GLY A 104 17.97 -1.27 13.78
C GLY A 104 18.58 -2.66 13.63
N VAL A 105 18.23 -3.32 12.54
CA VAL A 105 18.72 -4.65 12.17
C VAL A 105 19.56 -4.53 10.90
N ALA A 106 20.82 -4.95 10.97
CA ALA A 106 21.71 -5.02 9.81
C ALA A 106 21.26 -6.14 8.87
N ALA A 107 20.86 -5.79 7.66
CA ALA A 107 20.29 -6.72 6.67
C ALA A 107 21.16 -6.84 5.42
N GLY A 108 22.47 -7.01 5.59
CA GLY A 108 23.44 -7.13 4.50
C GLY A 108 24.30 -5.89 4.31
N SER A 109 25.32 -5.98 3.45
CA SER A 109 26.17 -4.84 3.09
C SER A 109 25.47 -3.95 2.08
N CYS A 110 25.68 -2.64 2.17
CA CYS A 110 25.13 -1.65 1.23
C CYS A 110 26.20 -0.79 0.56
N SER A 111 27.49 -1.05 0.80
CA SER A 111 28.60 -0.35 0.17
C SER A 111 29.69 -1.32 -0.27
N THR A 112 30.31 -1.03 -1.41
CA THR A 112 31.53 -1.69 -1.88
C THR A 112 32.80 -0.98 -1.41
N ILE A 113 32.68 0.26 -0.92
CA ILE A 113 33.80 1.11 -0.48
C ILE A 113 34.27 0.69 0.92
N THR A 114 33.32 0.35 1.80
CA THR A 114 33.60 -0.06 3.18
C THR A 114 32.75 -1.26 3.57
N ASN A 115 33.37 -2.23 4.23
CA ASN A 115 32.69 -3.38 4.80
C ASN A 115 31.88 -3.06 6.07
N GLN A 116 31.97 -1.83 6.58
CA GLN A 116 31.27 -1.38 7.79
C GLN A 116 29.88 -0.81 7.50
N ALA A 117 29.54 -0.56 6.23
CA ALA A 117 28.24 -0.04 5.83
C ALA A 117 27.24 -1.19 5.65
N VAL A 118 26.11 -1.10 6.35
CA VAL A 118 25.07 -2.12 6.34
C VAL A 118 23.73 -1.51 5.93
N CYS A 119 22.90 -2.32 5.30
CA CYS A 119 21.52 -1.95 5.05
C CYS A 119 20.71 -2.07 6.34
N CYS A 120 20.45 -0.96 7.01
CA CYS A 120 19.78 -0.94 8.29
C CYS A 120 18.27 -0.86 8.15
N ILE A 121 17.55 -1.74 8.84
CA ILE A 121 16.10 -1.85 8.80
C ILE A 121 15.54 -1.67 10.20
N TYR A 122 14.52 -0.83 10.34
CA TYR A 122 13.81 -0.64 11.60
C TYR A 122 12.59 -1.55 11.65
N GLN A 123 12.53 -2.40 12.67
CA GLN A 123 11.47 -3.38 12.87
C GLN A 123 10.84 -3.17 14.25
N ARG A 124 9.51 -3.08 14.30
CA ARG A 124 8.75 -2.76 15.52
C ARG A 124 7.51 -3.65 15.63
N THR A 125 7.12 -3.92 16.87
CA THR A 125 5.91 -4.67 17.23
C THR A 125 5.02 -3.84 18.16
N CYS A 126 3.94 -4.43 18.67
CA CYS A 126 2.94 -3.81 19.52
C CYS A 126 3.54 -3.04 20.71
N GLY A 127 3.03 -1.84 20.96
CA GLY A 127 3.41 -0.97 22.06
C GLY A 127 4.66 -0.12 21.79
N ALA A 128 5.29 -0.28 20.61
CA ALA A 128 6.47 0.48 20.26
C ALA A 128 6.16 1.91 19.79
N SER A 129 7.20 2.74 19.75
CA SER A 129 7.23 4.01 19.05
C SER A 129 8.38 4.05 18.04
N THR A 130 8.28 4.89 17.03
CA THR A 130 9.36 5.12 16.07
C THR A 130 9.44 6.57 15.63
N THR A 131 10.67 7.08 15.53
CA THR A 131 11.04 8.33 14.86
C THR A 131 11.83 8.07 13.57
N TYR A 132 12.10 6.79 13.27
CA TYR A 132 12.93 6.40 12.14
C TYR A 132 12.07 6.18 10.90
N ASN A 133 12.51 6.76 9.80
CA ASN A 133 11.87 6.56 8.51
C ASN A 133 12.04 5.10 8.06
N ASN A 134 11.09 4.62 7.25
CA ASN A 134 11.09 3.30 6.66
C ASN A 134 11.09 2.18 7.73
N THR A 135 10.20 2.32 8.71
CA THR A 135 9.99 1.35 9.79
C THR A 135 8.98 0.28 9.35
N TYR A 136 9.23 -0.98 9.67
CA TYR A 136 8.30 -2.08 9.49
C TYR A 136 7.59 -2.41 10.80
N PHE A 137 6.26 -2.35 10.80
CA PHE A 137 5.42 -2.68 11.94
C PHE A 137 4.61 -3.95 11.67
N TYR A 138 4.70 -4.94 12.56
CA TYR A 138 4.09 -6.26 12.34
C TYR A 138 3.54 -6.87 13.64
N ASN A 139 2.74 -7.93 13.52
CA ASN A 139 2.23 -8.67 14.68
C ASN A 139 3.35 -9.42 15.41
N SER A 140 3.31 -9.55 16.74
CA SER A 140 4.42 -10.06 17.58
C SER A 140 5.05 -11.42 17.20
N ASN A 141 4.44 -12.21 16.30
CA ASN A 141 4.96 -13.50 15.82
C ASN A 141 5.12 -13.57 14.30
N TYR A 142 5.10 -12.44 13.59
CA TYR A 142 5.24 -12.40 12.12
C TYR A 142 6.50 -13.17 11.66
N PRO A 143 6.45 -14.01 10.61
CA PRO A 143 5.34 -14.20 9.65
C PRO A 143 4.22 -15.16 10.11
N GLY A 144 4.26 -15.64 11.35
CA GLY A 144 3.18 -16.41 11.95
C GLY A 144 1.93 -15.58 12.22
N THR A 145 0.80 -16.26 12.42
CA THR A 145 -0.50 -15.62 12.64
C THR A 145 -0.66 -15.12 14.07
N TYR A 146 -1.54 -14.15 14.26
CA TYR A 146 -1.94 -13.60 15.54
C TYR A 146 -3.34 -14.13 15.89
N ALA A 147 -3.45 -14.80 17.05
CA ALA A 147 -4.68 -15.48 17.46
C ALA A 147 -5.83 -14.52 17.81
N GLY A 148 -5.55 -13.23 18.02
CA GLY A 148 -6.53 -12.21 18.43
C GLY A 148 -6.49 -11.93 19.93
N GLY A 149 -7.33 -10.98 20.35
CA GLY A 149 -7.47 -10.59 21.76
C GLY A 149 -6.53 -9.46 22.15
N GLY A 150 -6.96 -8.22 21.90
CA GLY A 150 -6.28 -7.03 22.40
C GLY A 150 -6.06 -5.96 21.33
N ARG A 151 -5.28 -4.94 21.69
CA ARG A 151 -4.91 -3.82 20.82
C ARG A 151 -3.41 -3.81 20.63
N CYS A 152 -2.98 -3.88 19.38
CA CYS A 152 -1.59 -3.71 18.98
C CYS A 152 -1.43 -2.30 18.41
N THR A 153 -0.61 -1.47 19.07
CA THR A 153 -0.42 -0.08 18.67
C THR A 153 1.03 0.22 18.30
N ILE A 154 1.24 1.21 17.45
CA ILE A 154 2.53 1.87 17.25
C ILE A 154 2.33 3.38 17.14
N VAL A 155 3.22 4.14 17.76
CA VAL A 155 3.23 5.61 17.69
C VAL A 155 4.36 6.06 16.78
N ILE A 156 4.03 6.82 15.75
CA ILE A 156 4.96 7.35 14.76
C ILE A 156 5.10 8.85 14.97
N THR A 157 6.28 9.28 15.40
CA THR A 157 6.58 10.70 15.63
C THR A 157 7.54 11.18 14.54
N PRO A 158 7.18 12.19 13.73
CA PRO A 158 8.12 12.71 12.75
C PRO A 158 9.32 13.35 13.48
N PRO A 159 10.56 13.21 12.97
CA PRO A 159 11.75 13.75 13.62
C PRO A 159 11.73 15.28 13.73
N ASP A 160 11.13 15.95 12.74
CA ASP A 160 10.96 17.40 12.68
C ASP A 160 9.84 17.76 11.68
N SER A 161 9.57 19.06 11.53
CA SER A 161 8.52 19.58 10.66
C SER A 161 8.83 19.56 9.16
N SER A 162 10.00 19.03 8.74
CA SER A 162 10.30 18.80 7.32
C SER A 162 9.61 17.56 6.77
N ILE A 163 9.09 16.69 7.64
CA ILE A 163 8.25 15.55 7.30
C ILE A 163 6.77 15.98 7.34
N CYS A 164 6.09 15.89 6.20
CA CYS A 164 4.70 16.32 6.06
C CYS A 164 3.69 15.17 6.04
N GLN A 165 4.10 13.97 5.62
CA GLN A 165 3.15 12.91 5.34
C GLN A 165 3.72 11.53 5.68
N LEU A 166 2.88 10.65 6.19
CA LEU A 166 3.17 9.24 6.41
C LEU A 166 2.47 8.42 5.33
N ARG A 167 3.23 7.67 4.55
CA ARG A 167 2.72 6.59 3.70
C ARG A 167 2.79 5.28 4.47
N ILE A 168 1.68 4.56 4.49
CA ILE A 168 1.55 3.26 5.14
C ILE A 168 1.20 2.25 4.06
N ASP A 169 2.15 1.39 3.71
CA ASP A 169 1.91 0.30 2.76
C ASP A 169 1.53 -0.99 3.51
N PHE A 170 0.42 -1.60 3.14
CA PHE A 170 -0.07 -2.85 3.73
C PHE A 170 0.59 -4.04 3.03
N MET A 171 1.84 -4.36 3.39
CA MET A 171 2.57 -5.49 2.80
C MET A 171 1.86 -6.82 3.06
N ALA A 172 1.31 -6.97 4.27
CA ALA A 172 0.35 -7.98 4.64
C ALA A 172 -0.74 -7.31 5.48
N LEU A 173 -2.01 -7.62 5.22
CA LEU A 173 -3.12 -7.23 6.06
C LEU A 173 -4.30 -8.17 5.83
N SER A 174 -4.51 -9.07 6.78
CA SER A 174 -5.67 -9.93 6.86
C SER A 174 -6.16 -9.93 8.31
N LEU A 175 -7.29 -9.29 8.52
CA LEU A 175 -8.03 -9.26 9.79
C LEU A 175 -9.36 -9.98 9.61
N ALA A 176 -10.09 -10.22 10.70
CA ALA A 176 -11.45 -10.70 10.59
C ALA A 176 -12.26 -9.79 9.64
N PRO A 177 -13.10 -10.37 8.76
CA PRO A 177 -13.90 -9.60 7.82
C PRO A 177 -14.93 -8.73 8.56
N PRO A 178 -15.49 -7.70 7.89
CA PRO A 178 -16.65 -6.98 8.42
C PRO A 178 -17.85 -7.92 8.61
N ASN A 179 -18.88 -7.45 9.32
CA ASN A 179 -20.18 -8.14 9.31
C ASN A 179 -20.85 -8.02 7.92
N GLY A 180 -22.03 -8.60 7.74
CA GLY A 180 -22.72 -8.55 6.44
C GLY A 180 -23.13 -7.14 6.00
N ASP A 181 -23.14 -6.17 6.91
CA ASP A 181 -23.43 -4.75 6.63
C ASP A 181 -22.15 -3.91 6.49
N GLY A 182 -20.99 -4.54 6.22
CA GLY A 182 -19.75 -3.80 5.96
C GLY A 182 -19.07 -3.14 7.17
N LEU A 183 -19.51 -3.43 8.40
CA LEU A 183 -18.96 -2.84 9.63
C LEU A 183 -17.85 -3.70 10.26
N CYS A 184 -16.72 -3.05 10.56
CA CYS A 184 -15.53 -3.65 11.19
C CYS A 184 -15.67 -3.82 12.72
N ASN A 185 -16.66 -4.60 13.16
CA ASN A 185 -16.96 -4.75 14.59
C ASN A 185 -16.07 -5.77 15.32
N THR A 186 -15.54 -6.76 14.59
CA THR A 186 -14.74 -7.85 15.17
C THR A 186 -13.28 -7.47 15.33
N ASP A 187 -12.67 -7.02 14.23
CA ASP A 187 -11.31 -6.51 14.17
C ASP A 187 -11.32 -5.19 13.41
N ALA A 188 -10.42 -4.28 13.77
CA ALA A 188 -10.35 -2.96 13.18
C ALA A 188 -8.91 -2.42 13.16
N LEU A 189 -8.46 -1.98 11.98
CA LEU A 189 -7.33 -1.07 11.80
C LEU A 189 -7.86 0.36 11.86
N THR A 190 -7.29 1.16 12.76
CA THR A 190 -7.58 2.59 12.91
C THR A 190 -6.29 3.38 12.92
N ILE A 191 -6.29 4.54 12.26
CA ILE A 191 -5.14 5.44 12.17
C ILE A 191 -5.59 6.83 12.60
N THR A 192 -4.93 7.39 13.60
CA THR A 192 -5.35 8.63 14.29
C THR A 192 -4.17 9.57 14.54
N GLY A 193 -4.44 10.82 14.90
CA GLY A 193 -3.43 11.82 15.25
C GLY A 193 -2.92 12.66 14.07
N GLY A 194 -3.13 12.20 12.83
CA GLY A 194 -2.91 12.99 11.61
C GLY A 194 -4.07 13.95 11.29
N SER A 195 -3.88 14.79 10.28
CA SER A 195 -4.92 15.69 9.77
C SER A 195 -5.80 15.06 8.68
N SER A 196 -5.42 13.89 8.15
CA SER A 196 -6.23 13.11 7.21
C SER A 196 -7.24 12.22 7.95
N ARG A 197 -8.47 12.14 7.43
CA ARG A 197 -9.49 11.20 7.93
C ARG A 197 -9.29 9.83 7.28
N VAL A 198 -8.70 8.90 8.01
CA VAL A 198 -8.58 7.50 7.58
C VAL A 198 -9.78 6.73 8.11
N PRO A 199 -10.54 6.02 7.26
CA PRO A 199 -11.64 5.19 7.72
C PRO A 199 -11.15 4.00 8.54
N THR A 200 -12.07 3.34 9.24
CA THR A 200 -11.78 2.05 9.87
C THR A 200 -11.67 0.98 8.79
N ILE A 201 -10.60 0.20 8.81
CA ILE A 201 -10.32 -0.83 7.80
C ILE A 201 -10.27 -2.20 8.48
N CYS A 202 -10.86 -3.22 7.88
CA CYS A 202 -10.75 -4.62 8.31
C CYS A 202 -10.79 -5.57 7.10
N GLY A 203 -10.73 -6.88 7.35
CA GLY A 203 -10.66 -7.88 6.29
C GLY A 203 -9.33 -7.88 5.52
N GLU A 204 -9.39 -8.09 4.21
CA GLU A 204 -8.23 -8.35 3.36
C GLU A 204 -7.79 -7.10 2.58
N ASN A 205 -6.57 -6.61 2.81
CA ASN A 205 -6.11 -5.34 2.23
C ASN A 205 -4.63 -5.36 1.83
N ALA A 206 -4.03 -6.55 1.70
CA ALA A 206 -2.64 -6.68 1.29
C ALA A 206 -2.40 -6.05 -0.10
N GLY A 207 -1.29 -5.34 -0.26
CA GLY A 207 -0.92 -4.61 -1.48
C GLY A 207 -1.55 -3.23 -1.62
N GLN A 208 -2.47 -2.83 -0.73
CA GLN A 208 -3.00 -1.46 -0.68
C GLN A 208 -2.12 -0.56 0.21
N HIS A 209 -2.40 0.74 0.19
CA HIS A 209 -1.70 1.73 1.01
C HIS A 209 -2.60 2.91 1.35
N VAL A 210 -2.21 3.67 2.37
CA VAL A 210 -2.83 4.96 2.69
C VAL A 210 -1.78 6.04 2.93
N TYR A 211 -2.17 7.28 2.68
CA TYR A 211 -1.41 8.49 2.98
C TYR A 211 -2.09 9.27 4.10
N VAL A 212 -1.30 9.70 5.09
CA VAL A 212 -1.79 10.43 6.27
C VAL A 212 -0.89 11.62 6.52
N ASP A 213 -1.46 12.82 6.47
CA ASP A 213 -0.74 14.06 6.72
C ASP A 213 -0.45 14.23 8.21
N PHE A 214 0.78 14.63 8.53
CA PHE A 214 1.14 15.06 9.88
C PHE A 214 0.60 16.47 10.14
N ASN A 215 0.22 16.74 11.38
CA ASN A 215 -0.08 18.10 11.84
C ASN A 215 1.15 18.63 12.61
N GLY A 216 2.07 19.29 11.90
CA GLY A 216 3.37 19.66 12.47
C GLY A 216 4.14 18.42 12.93
N VAL A 217 4.49 18.36 14.21
CA VAL A 217 5.18 17.20 14.83
C VAL A 217 4.26 16.30 15.66
N THR A 218 2.94 16.47 15.54
CA THR A 218 1.97 15.62 16.24
C THR A 218 2.11 14.16 15.78
N PRO A 219 2.27 13.19 16.70
CA PRO A 219 2.42 11.78 16.33
C PRO A 219 1.17 11.20 15.69
N ILE A 220 1.37 10.30 14.72
CA ILE A 220 0.33 9.44 14.16
C ILE A 220 0.35 8.11 14.92
N THR A 221 -0.82 7.65 15.36
CA THR A 221 -0.96 6.35 16.03
C THR A 221 -1.72 5.38 15.14
N ILE A 222 -1.10 4.23 14.87
CA ILE A 222 -1.74 3.10 14.19
C ILE A 222 -2.16 2.10 15.26
N THR A 223 -3.42 1.66 15.21
CA THR A 223 -3.97 0.68 16.14
C THR A 223 -4.66 -0.44 15.38
N VAL A 224 -4.23 -1.67 15.62
CA VAL A 224 -4.92 -2.91 15.22
C VAL A 224 -5.63 -3.46 16.45
N ALA A 225 -6.95 -3.32 16.51
CA ALA A 225 -7.79 -3.90 17.54
C ALA A 225 -8.34 -5.24 17.04
N THR A 226 -8.27 -6.28 17.89
CA THR A 226 -8.68 -7.63 17.52
C THR A 226 -9.50 -8.28 18.62
N SER A 227 -10.50 -9.06 18.25
CA SER A 227 -11.31 -9.83 19.19
C SER A 227 -10.75 -11.23 19.44
N SER A 228 -10.75 -11.68 20.70
CA SER A 228 -10.47 -13.09 21.04
C SER A 228 -11.67 -14.01 20.84
N SER A 229 -12.88 -13.48 20.68
CA SER A 229 -14.11 -14.28 20.50
C SER A 229 -14.29 -14.82 19.08
N TYR A 230 -13.52 -14.30 18.13
CA TYR A 230 -13.58 -14.70 16.73
C TYR A 230 -12.27 -15.39 16.34
N VAL A 231 -12.35 -16.69 16.05
CA VAL A 231 -11.20 -17.50 15.66
C VAL A 231 -10.83 -17.18 14.21
N PHE A 232 -9.69 -16.51 14.03
CA PHE A 232 -9.22 -16.11 12.71
C PHE A 232 -7.69 -16.02 12.68
N ASN A 233 -7.11 -16.36 11.54
CA ASN A 233 -5.68 -16.30 11.29
C ASN A 233 -5.28 -14.88 10.88
N ARG A 234 -5.15 -13.98 11.85
CA ARG A 234 -4.82 -12.57 11.60
C ARG A 234 -3.34 -12.44 11.25
N ILE A 235 -3.01 -11.55 10.33
CA ILE A 235 -1.62 -11.22 10.02
C ILE A 235 -1.54 -9.79 9.50
N TRP A 236 -0.50 -9.06 9.92
CA TRP A 236 -0.21 -7.75 9.36
C TRP A 236 1.28 -7.46 9.34
N GLN A 237 1.70 -6.76 8.29
CA GLN A 237 3.00 -6.12 8.16
C GLN A 237 2.79 -4.82 7.39
N PHE A 238 3.13 -3.69 8.02
CA PHE A 238 3.06 -2.37 7.42
C PHE A 238 4.46 -1.82 7.21
N GLN A 239 4.70 -1.20 6.05
CA GLN A 239 5.86 -0.36 5.82
C GLN A 239 5.48 1.10 6.04
N LEU A 240 6.16 1.76 6.97
CA LEU A 240 5.88 3.11 7.42
C LEU A 240 6.94 4.05 6.86
N ARG A 241 6.55 4.86 5.86
CA ARG A 241 7.45 5.80 5.17
C ARG A 241 7.05 7.24 5.45
N MET A 242 7.89 7.93 6.19
CA MET A 242 7.82 9.37 6.39
C MET A 242 8.31 10.07 5.12
N LEU A 243 7.48 10.94 4.56
CA LEU A 243 7.75 11.70 3.35
C LEU A 243 8.03 13.15 3.73
N ALA A 244 9.18 13.64 3.25
CA ALA A 244 9.51 15.05 3.35
C ALA A 244 8.49 15.89 2.57
N CYS A 245 8.25 17.13 3.03
CA CYS A 245 7.32 18.07 2.40
C CYS A 245 7.68 18.37 0.94
N ALA A 246 8.97 18.28 0.58
CA ALA A 246 9.46 18.47 -0.78
C ALA A 246 9.51 17.17 -1.61
N SER A 247 8.98 16.05 -1.10
CA SER A 247 9.02 14.76 -1.79
C SER A 247 8.20 14.80 -3.08
N SER A 248 8.76 14.30 -4.18
CA SER A 248 8.04 14.11 -5.44
C SER A 248 6.95 13.05 -5.38
N THR A 249 6.92 12.26 -4.31
CA THR A 249 5.95 11.18 -4.06
C THR A 249 4.91 11.54 -3.00
N LEU A 250 4.89 12.80 -2.56
CA LEU A 250 3.88 13.35 -1.66
C LEU A 250 2.51 13.26 -2.33
N ALA A 251 1.54 12.67 -1.66
CA ALA A 251 0.16 12.66 -2.12
C ALA A 251 -0.46 14.05 -1.96
N PRO A 252 -1.24 14.54 -2.94
CA PRO A 252 -1.99 15.78 -2.78
C PRO A 252 -2.97 15.69 -1.60
N SER A 253 -3.22 16.82 -0.93
CA SER A 253 -4.19 16.88 0.17
C SER A 253 -5.57 16.41 -0.31
N GLY A 254 -6.23 15.58 0.50
CA GLY A 254 -7.52 14.96 0.16
C GLY A 254 -7.42 13.58 -0.52
N CYS A 255 -6.23 13.16 -0.94
CA CYS A 255 -5.98 11.83 -1.49
C CYS A 255 -5.63 10.84 -0.38
N LEU A 256 -6.52 9.89 -0.07
CA LEU A 256 -6.21 8.82 0.88
C LEU A 256 -5.28 7.79 0.24
N GLN A 257 -5.48 7.50 -1.06
CA GLN A 257 -4.58 6.69 -1.87
C GLN A 257 -3.95 7.55 -2.96
N TYR A 258 -2.68 7.31 -3.26
CA TYR A 258 -1.99 7.96 -4.37
C TYR A 258 -1.12 6.98 -5.15
N HIS A 259 -1.39 6.85 -6.44
CA HIS A 259 -0.68 5.96 -7.36
C HIS A 259 0.23 6.79 -8.27
N LEU A 260 1.50 6.41 -8.35
CA LEU A 260 2.51 7.16 -9.11
C LEU A 260 2.65 6.71 -10.57
N SER A 261 2.20 5.48 -10.87
CA SER A 261 2.30 4.87 -12.19
C SER A 261 1.31 5.48 -13.18
N SER A 262 1.64 5.46 -14.48
CA SER A 262 0.74 5.89 -15.56
C SER A 262 -0.42 4.94 -15.80
N SER A 263 -0.26 3.67 -15.43
CA SER A 263 -1.28 2.64 -15.46
C SER A 263 -1.14 1.72 -14.26
N GLY A 264 -2.22 1.04 -13.89
CA GLY A 264 -2.21 0.10 -12.77
C GLY A 264 -3.62 -0.36 -12.43
N THR A 265 -3.79 -0.86 -11.21
CA THR A 265 -5.08 -1.23 -10.66
C THR A 265 -5.32 -0.56 -9.31
N VAL A 266 -6.58 -0.38 -8.96
CA VAL A 266 -7.07 0.14 -7.67
C VAL A 266 -8.23 -0.73 -7.22
N ALA A 267 -8.38 -0.91 -5.91
CA ALA A 267 -9.50 -1.66 -5.34
C ALA A 267 -10.10 -0.93 -4.15
N SER A 268 -11.36 -1.21 -3.84
CA SER A 268 -11.94 -0.85 -2.55
C SER A 268 -11.19 -1.58 -1.42
N PHE A 269 -11.21 -1.01 -0.21
CA PHE A 269 -10.77 -1.75 0.96
C PHE A 269 -11.62 -3.02 1.14
N ASN A 270 -11.01 -4.09 1.64
CA ASN A 270 -11.61 -5.42 1.80
C ASN A 270 -12.07 -6.11 0.49
N TYR A 271 -11.66 -5.63 -0.69
CA TYR A 271 -11.95 -6.32 -1.94
C TYR A 271 -11.29 -7.70 -1.98
N ALA A 272 -12.06 -8.73 -2.34
CA ALA A 272 -11.56 -10.06 -2.66
C ALA A 272 -12.48 -10.76 -3.67
N SER A 273 -11.99 -11.83 -4.29
CA SER A 273 -12.75 -12.55 -5.33
C SER A 273 -13.92 -13.37 -4.79
N ALA A 274 -13.85 -13.88 -3.56
CA ALA A 274 -14.97 -14.56 -2.92
C ALA A 274 -15.96 -13.54 -2.35
N ALA A 275 -17.27 -13.77 -2.46
CA ALA A 275 -18.28 -12.94 -1.79
C ALA A 275 -18.18 -13.02 -0.25
N SER A 276 -18.91 -12.15 0.46
CA SER A 276 -19.02 -12.23 1.92
C SER A 276 -19.69 -13.54 2.35
N SER A 277 -19.18 -14.14 3.42
CA SER A 277 -19.78 -15.33 4.03
C SER A 277 -20.81 -15.00 5.12
N SER A 278 -20.93 -13.72 5.49
CA SER A 278 -21.86 -13.25 6.53
C SER A 278 -23.17 -12.79 5.90
N LEU A 279 -24.28 -12.99 6.61
CA LEU A 279 -25.55 -12.37 6.26
C LEU A 279 -25.59 -10.93 6.77
N ASN A 280 -26.26 -10.05 6.04
CA ASN A 280 -26.58 -8.69 6.48
C ASN A 280 -27.77 -8.69 7.46
N THR A 281 -28.15 -7.51 7.96
CA THR A 281 -29.19 -7.35 8.98
C THR A 281 -30.58 -7.82 8.52
N ILE A 282 -30.87 -7.80 7.22
CA ILE A 282 -32.13 -8.30 6.65
C ILE A 282 -32.11 -9.81 6.31
N GLY A 283 -30.99 -10.51 6.58
CA GLY A 283 -30.89 -11.96 6.45
C GLY A 283 -30.53 -12.48 5.06
N VAL A 284 -30.04 -11.62 4.16
CA VAL A 284 -29.53 -12.02 2.83
C VAL A 284 -27.99 -12.01 2.82
N PRO A 285 -27.33 -12.64 1.82
CA PRO A 285 -25.87 -12.60 1.69
C PRO A 285 -25.34 -11.17 1.69
N GLY A 286 -24.43 -10.86 2.61
CA GLY A 286 -23.95 -9.50 2.82
C GLY A 286 -22.90 -9.03 1.81
N THR A 287 -22.40 -7.82 2.04
CA THR A 287 -21.40 -7.17 1.20
C THR A 287 -19.97 -7.44 1.71
N ARG A 288 -18.97 -7.28 0.84
CA ARG A 288 -17.56 -7.05 1.26
C ARG A 288 -17.21 -5.58 1.36
N GLN A 289 -18.05 -4.70 0.81
CA GLN A 289 -17.83 -3.27 0.94
C GLN A 289 -17.72 -2.92 2.41
N LEU A 290 -16.79 -2.03 2.73
CA LEU A 290 -16.79 -1.43 4.05
C LEU A 290 -17.79 -0.28 4.02
N ALA A 291 -18.66 -0.22 5.01
CA ALA A 291 -19.70 0.79 5.11
C ALA A 291 -19.13 2.14 5.56
N ASN A 292 -19.83 3.22 5.21
CA ASN A 292 -19.55 4.61 5.63
C ASN A 292 -18.16 5.13 5.22
N LEU A 293 -17.71 4.81 4.00
CA LEU A 293 -16.48 5.33 3.45
C LEU A 293 -16.73 6.55 2.57
N ALA A 294 -15.78 7.50 2.59
CA ALA A 294 -15.71 8.60 1.64
C ALA A 294 -14.25 9.00 1.46
N TYR A 295 -13.62 8.62 0.35
CA TYR A 295 -12.20 8.87 0.12
C TYR A 295 -11.83 9.04 -1.34
N GLY A 296 -10.76 9.82 -1.58
CA GLY A 296 -10.17 10.02 -2.90
C GLY A 296 -9.01 9.06 -3.16
N ILE A 297 -9.00 8.46 -4.35
CA ILE A 297 -7.91 7.68 -4.94
C ILE A 297 -7.34 8.51 -6.09
N CYS A 298 -6.15 9.06 -5.86
CA CYS A 298 -5.49 9.94 -6.82
C CYS A 298 -4.46 9.20 -7.65
N VAL A 299 -4.29 9.62 -8.90
CA VAL A 299 -3.24 9.12 -9.78
C VAL A 299 -2.37 10.28 -10.22
N ARG A 300 -1.05 10.14 -10.05
CA ARG A 300 -0.06 11.12 -10.49
C ARG A 300 -0.17 11.30 -11.99
N MET A 301 -0.40 12.52 -12.44
CA MET A 301 -0.36 12.83 -13.86
C MET A 301 1.06 12.67 -14.41
N GLY A 302 1.21 11.81 -15.42
CA GLY A 302 2.43 11.72 -16.20
C GLY A 302 2.63 12.97 -17.05
N ALA A 303 3.88 13.27 -17.40
CA ALA A 303 4.18 14.33 -18.35
C ALA A 303 3.53 14.00 -19.71
N GLY A 304 2.85 14.99 -20.31
CA GLY A 304 2.17 14.81 -21.60
C GLY A 304 0.88 13.99 -21.55
N MET A 305 0.34 13.68 -20.36
CA MET A 305 -0.92 12.95 -20.21
C MET A 305 -2.11 13.91 -20.06
N CYS A 306 -3.22 13.63 -20.76
CA CYS A 306 -4.39 14.51 -20.84
C CYS A 306 -5.66 13.93 -20.25
N SER A 307 -5.80 12.61 -20.22
CA SER A 307 -6.95 11.93 -19.61
C SER A 307 -6.53 10.64 -18.90
N ILE A 308 -7.46 10.11 -18.11
CA ILE A 308 -7.36 8.81 -17.47
C ILE A 308 -8.59 7.98 -17.83
N SER A 309 -8.37 6.74 -18.23
CA SER A 309 -9.42 5.76 -18.49
C SER A 309 -9.45 4.74 -17.37
N TRP A 310 -10.63 4.45 -16.87
CA TRP A 310 -10.93 3.43 -15.87
C TRP A 310 -11.71 2.30 -16.53
N SER A 311 -11.41 1.06 -16.18
CA SER A 311 -12.13 -0.12 -16.66
C SER A 311 -12.14 -1.22 -15.61
N GLN A 312 -13.12 -2.11 -15.68
CA GLN A 312 -13.08 -3.34 -14.91
C GLN A 312 -11.85 -4.18 -15.30
N VAL A 313 -11.33 -4.93 -14.33
CA VAL A 313 -10.31 -5.93 -14.65
C VAL A 313 -10.94 -7.09 -15.41
N SER A 314 -10.40 -7.41 -16.59
CA SER A 314 -11.00 -8.42 -17.48
C SER A 314 -10.96 -9.85 -16.93
N SER A 315 -10.11 -10.11 -15.93
CA SER A 315 -9.99 -11.41 -15.27
C SER A 315 -11.10 -11.68 -14.25
N ASP A 316 -11.95 -10.69 -13.94
CA ASP A 316 -12.93 -10.81 -12.87
C ASP A 316 -14.23 -10.05 -13.21
N THR A 317 -15.28 -10.80 -13.53
CA THR A 317 -16.58 -10.25 -13.99
C THR A 317 -17.36 -9.53 -12.89
N TYR A 318 -17.08 -9.78 -11.61
CA TYR A 318 -17.72 -9.03 -10.51
C TYR A 318 -16.80 -7.95 -9.92
N SER A 319 -15.78 -7.55 -10.67
CA SER A 319 -14.84 -6.49 -10.29
C SER A 319 -15.47 -5.10 -10.16
N PHE A 320 -16.75 -4.98 -10.45
CA PHE A 320 -17.55 -3.83 -10.09
C PHE A 320 -18.94 -4.32 -9.69
N THR A 321 -19.15 -4.48 -8.39
CA THR A 321 -20.44 -4.83 -7.78
C THR A 321 -20.60 -3.99 -6.53
N MET A 322 -21.23 -2.83 -6.71
CA MET A 322 -21.34 -1.79 -5.69
C MET A 322 -22.74 -1.69 -5.10
N THR A 323 -23.77 -1.84 -5.94
CA THR A 323 -25.17 -1.78 -5.50
C THR A 323 -25.98 -2.79 -6.30
N ASN A 324 -27.06 -3.30 -5.72
CA ASN A 324 -28.02 -4.26 -6.30
C ASN A 324 -27.64 -5.73 -6.07
N ASP A 325 -28.54 -6.64 -6.44
CA ASP A 325 -28.46 -8.06 -6.11
C ASP A 325 -27.69 -8.87 -7.18
N VAL A 326 -26.48 -9.29 -6.84
CA VAL A 326 -25.66 -10.16 -7.69
C VAL A 326 -26.34 -11.52 -7.96
N GLY A 327 -27.08 -12.05 -6.98
CA GLY A 327 -27.75 -13.35 -7.07
C GLY A 327 -29.01 -13.37 -7.93
N ALA A 328 -29.59 -12.19 -8.22
CA ALA A 328 -30.82 -12.06 -9.00
C ALA A 328 -30.61 -11.84 -10.51
N ILE A 329 -29.36 -11.67 -10.94
CA ILE A 329 -29.02 -11.30 -12.32
C ILE A 329 -28.33 -12.48 -13.04
N ASP A 330 -28.59 -12.60 -14.35
CA ASP A 330 -27.85 -13.55 -15.19
C ASP A 330 -26.35 -13.21 -15.15
N PRO A 331 -25.47 -14.14 -14.74
CA PRO A 331 -24.03 -13.88 -14.63
C PRO A 331 -23.38 -13.39 -15.93
N SER A 332 -23.98 -13.66 -17.10
CA SER A 332 -23.51 -13.15 -18.40
C SER A 332 -23.70 -11.64 -18.60
N LEU A 333 -24.58 -11.01 -17.81
CA LEU A 333 -24.81 -9.57 -17.84
C LEU A 333 -23.85 -8.80 -16.92
N LEU A 334 -23.20 -9.47 -15.97
CA LEU A 334 -22.21 -8.83 -15.09
C LEU A 334 -21.07 -8.22 -15.91
N ALA A 335 -20.51 -7.12 -15.40
CA ALA A 335 -19.51 -6.32 -16.09
C ALA A 335 -19.94 -5.64 -17.41
N THR A 336 -21.24 -5.64 -17.73
CA THR A 336 -21.75 -4.97 -18.94
C THR A 336 -22.46 -3.67 -18.61
N ALA A 337 -22.66 -2.84 -19.64
CA ALA A 337 -23.46 -1.62 -19.54
C ALA A 337 -24.93 -1.86 -19.13
N ALA A 338 -25.45 -3.08 -19.31
CA ALA A 338 -26.85 -3.43 -19.02
C ALA A 338 -27.18 -3.36 -17.52
N VAL A 339 -26.17 -3.49 -16.67
CA VAL A 339 -26.31 -3.50 -15.20
C VAL A 339 -25.48 -2.40 -14.54
N GLN A 340 -25.03 -1.42 -15.32
CA GLN A 340 -24.45 -0.17 -14.84
C GLN A 340 -25.56 0.85 -14.56
N SER A 341 -25.43 1.64 -13.50
CA SER A 341 -26.34 2.75 -13.20
C SER A 341 -25.60 4.08 -12.97
N GLN A 342 -26.31 5.19 -13.19
CA GLN A 342 -25.93 6.55 -12.78
C GLN A 342 -26.83 7.10 -11.66
N ASP A 343 -27.93 6.40 -11.34
CA ASP A 343 -28.88 6.80 -10.30
C ASP A 343 -28.43 6.23 -8.95
N CYS A 344 -27.26 6.68 -8.51
CA CYS A 344 -26.56 6.12 -7.36
C CYS A 344 -26.77 6.95 -6.09
N THR A 345 -27.45 6.35 -5.11
CA THR A 345 -27.87 7.02 -3.87
C THR A 345 -27.21 6.48 -2.60
N THR A 346 -26.72 5.24 -2.61
CA THR A 346 -26.02 4.59 -1.47
C THR A 346 -24.53 4.45 -1.77
N ASP A 347 -24.16 3.43 -2.54
CA ASP A 347 -22.78 3.00 -2.77
C ASP A 347 -22.36 3.27 -4.22
N PHE A 348 -21.28 4.05 -4.39
CA PHE A 348 -20.83 4.44 -5.72
C PHE A 348 -19.38 4.91 -5.77
N ILE A 349 -18.84 4.92 -6.98
CA ILE A 349 -17.64 5.68 -7.30
C ILE A 349 -18.00 6.96 -8.06
N ILE A 350 -17.17 7.99 -7.96
CA ILE A 350 -17.30 9.23 -8.74
C ILE A 350 -16.12 9.34 -9.71
N ILE A 351 -16.44 9.50 -11.00
CA ILE A 351 -15.48 9.83 -12.05
C ILE A 351 -15.90 11.19 -12.65
N PRO A 352 -15.17 12.29 -12.37
CA PRO A 352 -15.59 13.62 -12.79
C PRO A 352 -15.61 13.81 -14.31
N ASN A 353 -16.68 14.41 -14.84
CA ASN A 353 -16.88 14.65 -16.29
C ASN A 353 -16.57 13.40 -17.15
N PRO A 354 -17.34 12.31 -16.96
CA PRO A 354 -17.02 11.03 -17.57
C PRO A 354 -17.51 10.93 -19.02
N LEU A 355 -16.70 10.28 -19.85
CA LEU A 355 -17.04 9.90 -21.22
C LEU A 355 -17.01 8.36 -21.36
N GLN A 356 -18.06 7.79 -21.96
CA GLN A 356 -18.12 6.39 -22.38
C GLN A 356 -18.38 6.34 -23.89
N GLY A 357 -17.59 5.55 -24.63
CA GLY A 357 -17.74 5.48 -26.10
C GLY A 357 -17.58 6.81 -26.84
N GLY A 358 -16.86 7.78 -26.26
CA GLY A 358 -16.70 9.13 -26.80
C GLY A 358 -17.87 10.09 -26.51
N VAL A 359 -18.89 9.64 -25.77
CA VAL A 359 -20.06 10.44 -25.41
C VAL A 359 -19.97 10.83 -23.93
N ALA A 360 -20.16 12.11 -23.62
CA ALA A 360 -20.24 12.59 -22.24
C ALA A 360 -21.53 12.07 -21.58
N LEU A 361 -21.40 11.57 -20.35
CA LEU A 361 -22.56 11.13 -19.57
C LEU A 361 -23.17 12.29 -18.77
N ALA A 362 -24.44 12.14 -18.40
CA ALA A 362 -25.17 13.15 -17.63
C ALA A 362 -24.80 13.16 -16.13
N GLY A 363 -24.40 12.01 -15.59
CA GLY A 363 -23.94 11.85 -14.20
C GLY A 363 -22.45 11.58 -14.11
N ASP A 364 -21.91 11.71 -12.90
CA ASP A 364 -20.53 11.38 -12.56
C ASP A 364 -20.40 10.21 -11.57
N ARG A 365 -21.53 9.67 -11.09
CA ARG A 365 -21.60 8.58 -10.11
C ARG A 365 -21.87 7.26 -10.79
N PHE A 366 -21.12 6.21 -10.45
CA PHE A 366 -21.28 4.88 -11.01
C PHE A 366 -21.53 3.87 -9.89
N CYS A 367 -22.55 3.05 -10.06
CA CYS A 367 -22.97 1.97 -9.17
C CYS A 367 -23.62 0.86 -10.00
N GLY A 368 -24.16 -0.17 -9.33
CA GLY A 368 -24.70 -1.35 -9.99
C GLY A 368 -23.70 -2.50 -10.01
N LEU A 369 -23.88 -3.40 -10.98
CA LEU A 369 -23.18 -4.68 -11.10
C LEU A 369 -22.33 -4.79 -12.38
N GLY A 370 -22.08 -3.65 -13.01
CA GLY A 370 -21.26 -3.55 -14.21
C GLY A 370 -20.76 -2.13 -14.41
N PHE A 371 -19.65 -2.01 -15.12
CA PHE A 371 -18.97 -0.76 -15.35
C PHE A 371 -18.28 -0.77 -16.71
N SER A 372 -18.77 0.10 -17.59
CA SER A 372 -18.20 0.33 -18.91
C SER A 372 -16.96 1.21 -18.80
N ALA A 373 -16.00 0.99 -19.70
CA ALA A 373 -14.76 1.77 -19.71
C ALA A 373 -15.06 3.27 -19.80
N THR A 374 -14.60 4.02 -18.80
CA THR A 374 -14.94 5.42 -18.59
C THR A 374 -13.70 6.27 -18.60
N THR A 375 -13.68 7.31 -19.42
CA THR A 375 -12.55 8.24 -19.53
C THR A 375 -12.90 9.59 -18.93
N SER A 376 -11.99 10.15 -18.14
CA SER A 376 -12.08 11.50 -17.61
C SER A 376 -10.91 12.35 -18.09
N PHE A 377 -11.23 13.57 -18.51
CA PHE A 377 -10.24 14.61 -18.84
C PHE A 377 -10.05 15.61 -17.69
N THR A 378 -10.78 15.43 -16.59
CA THR A 378 -10.73 16.31 -15.42
C THR A 378 -9.41 16.12 -14.68
N LYS A 379 -8.79 17.24 -14.27
CA LYS A 379 -7.49 17.27 -13.60
C LYS A 379 -7.64 17.91 -12.22
N PRO A 380 -6.94 17.41 -11.17
CA PRO A 380 -6.10 16.20 -11.18
C PRO A 380 -6.91 14.91 -11.41
N PHE A 381 -6.22 13.81 -11.78
CA PHE A 381 -6.87 12.51 -11.96
C PHE A 381 -7.23 11.90 -10.60
N VAL A 382 -8.53 11.85 -10.31
CA VAL A 382 -9.07 11.33 -9.05
C VAL A 382 -10.29 10.45 -9.33
N LEU A 383 -10.34 9.32 -8.65
CA LEU A 383 -11.51 8.47 -8.46
C LEU A 383 -11.96 8.65 -7.00
N TYR A 384 -13.23 8.94 -6.75
CA TYR A 384 -13.75 8.96 -5.37
C TYR A 384 -14.56 7.70 -5.13
N ALA A 385 -14.46 7.15 -3.93
CA ALA A 385 -15.29 6.05 -3.47
C ALA A 385 -16.15 6.52 -2.30
N VAL A 386 -17.45 6.25 -2.39
CA VAL A 386 -18.45 6.57 -1.38
C VAL A 386 -19.27 5.31 -1.10
N THR A 387 -19.36 4.93 0.15
CA THR A 387 -20.27 3.89 0.64
C THR A 387 -21.02 4.43 1.85
N ASP A 388 -22.28 4.07 2.01
CA ASP A 388 -23.06 4.46 3.18
C ASP A 388 -23.26 3.27 4.14
N GLY A 389 -24.29 3.29 4.98
CA GLY A 389 -24.60 2.19 5.90
C GLY A 389 -25.87 1.42 5.52
N ASN A 390 -26.44 1.70 4.34
CA ASN A 390 -27.66 1.08 3.84
C ASN A 390 -27.32 -0.04 2.86
N GLU A 391 -27.22 -1.25 3.40
CA GLU A 391 -26.77 -2.45 2.70
C GLU A 391 -27.93 -3.37 2.28
N ASP A 392 -29.17 -2.83 2.28
CA ASP A 392 -30.39 -3.60 1.99
C ASP A 392 -30.41 -4.10 0.53
N ALA A 393 -29.82 -3.34 -0.39
CA ALA A 393 -29.74 -3.68 -1.80
C ALA A 393 -28.40 -4.32 -2.21
N ASP A 394 -27.43 -4.41 -1.29
CA ASP A 394 -26.03 -4.67 -1.65
C ASP A 394 -25.67 -6.15 -1.47
N ILE A 395 -26.44 -7.00 -2.15
CA ILE A 395 -26.44 -8.45 -1.94
C ILE A 395 -25.26 -9.08 -2.68
N SER A 396 -24.40 -9.75 -1.92
CA SER A 396 -23.15 -10.37 -2.42
C SER A 396 -22.23 -9.39 -3.18
N ASN A 397 -22.34 -8.09 -2.91
CA ASN A 397 -21.48 -7.07 -3.51
C ASN A 397 -20.05 -7.22 -3.00
N ARG A 398 -19.07 -7.04 -3.89
CA ARG A 398 -17.64 -7.18 -3.57
C ARG A 398 -16.91 -5.83 -3.55
N GLY A 399 -17.57 -4.75 -3.99
CA GLY A 399 -16.98 -3.44 -4.21
C GLY A 399 -16.41 -3.32 -5.62
N PHE A 400 -15.31 -2.55 -5.75
CA PHE A 400 -14.67 -2.31 -7.03
C PHE A 400 -13.20 -2.79 -7.04
N TYR A 401 -12.77 -3.26 -8.21
CA TYR A 401 -11.40 -3.53 -8.58
C TYR A 401 -11.20 -3.13 -10.04
N LEU A 402 -10.63 -1.95 -10.24
CA LEU A 402 -10.54 -1.31 -11.56
C LEU A 402 -9.09 -1.24 -12.02
N SER A 403 -8.87 -1.36 -13.32
CA SER A 403 -7.66 -0.92 -13.98
C SER A 403 -7.79 0.55 -14.38
N PHE A 404 -6.67 1.25 -14.35
CA PHE A 404 -6.55 2.59 -14.91
C PHE A 404 -5.38 2.68 -15.89
N SER A 405 -5.53 3.55 -16.88
CA SER A 405 -4.46 3.92 -17.79
C SER A 405 -4.61 5.38 -18.20
N GLN A 406 -3.53 6.13 -18.12
CA GLN A 406 -3.49 7.50 -18.63
C GLN A 406 -3.34 7.49 -20.15
N VAL A 407 -3.96 8.46 -20.82
CA VAL A 407 -3.86 8.65 -22.27
C VAL A 407 -3.09 9.94 -22.57
N ALA A 408 -2.14 9.84 -23.50
CA ALA A 408 -1.33 10.97 -23.94
C ALA A 408 -2.20 12.05 -24.58
N CYS A 409 -1.77 13.30 -24.44
CA CYS A 409 -2.39 14.40 -25.17
C CYS A 409 -2.29 14.16 -26.69
N PRO A 410 -3.31 14.55 -27.47
CA PRO A 410 -3.20 14.56 -28.93
C PRO A 410 -1.99 15.37 -29.36
N VAL A 411 -1.24 14.88 -30.36
CA VAL A 411 -0.21 15.67 -31.03
C VAL A 411 -0.95 16.70 -31.89
N ILE A 412 -0.81 17.98 -31.56
CA ILE A 412 -1.39 19.10 -32.30
C ILE A 412 -0.51 19.54 -33.46
#